data_AF-A0A1Q5A8A8-F1
#
_entry.id   AF-A0A1Q5A8A8-F1
#
_cell.length_a   1.000
_cell.length_b   1.000
_cell.length_c   1.000
_cell.angle_alpha   90.00
_cell.angle_beta   90.00
_cell.angle_gamma   90.00
#
_symmetry.space_group_name_H-M   'P 1'
#
loop_
_entity.id
_entity.type
_entity.pdbx_description
1 polymer ?
#
loop_
_entity_poly.entity_id
_entity_poly.type
_entity_poly.pdbx_seq_one_letter_code
_entity_poly.pdbx_strand_id
1 'polypeptide(L)'
;MPLLLTVVTAVLLTACAGAESGPASGGATAPARPTPTATSSPTPSSTHPSSPGASSTASPTPSTAAEITEAVTQWYEYGGGTAMVSLIEEAEKAQSGRAGEEEEFALVILDFSGLEAAISTARLFGSIPDPKTQKTWSAAIERLDEGAREVLASAPEGRTFQSPAEAGQALRGWNTFDEGIKSLKRTGARLDRAFGLKPPSDPWEKG
;
A
#
# COMPACT_ATOMS: atom_id res chain seq x y z
N MET A 1 -25.54 43.79 -7.26
CA MET A 1 -24.37 44.55 -6.76
C MET A 1 -23.55 43.57 -5.92
N PRO A 2 -22.25 43.37 -6.22
CA PRO A 2 -21.53 42.14 -5.93
C PRO A 2 -20.68 42.24 -4.65
N LEU A 3 -20.39 41.09 -4.03
CA LEU A 3 -19.26 40.93 -3.09
C LEU A 3 -18.26 39.97 -3.74
N LEU A 4 -17.27 40.58 -4.41
CA LEU A 4 -16.07 39.92 -4.90
C LEU A 4 -15.14 39.69 -3.70
N LEU A 5 -14.90 38.43 -3.34
CA LEU A 5 -13.79 38.06 -2.46
C LEU A 5 -12.66 37.50 -3.32
N THR A 6 -11.77 38.41 -3.72
CA THR A 6 -10.51 38.10 -4.39
C THR A 6 -9.51 37.70 -3.31
N VAL A 7 -9.23 36.39 -3.18
CA VAL A 7 -8.11 35.94 -2.34
C VAL A 7 -6.85 35.98 -3.19
N VAL A 8 -5.98 36.93 -2.86
CA VAL A 8 -4.62 37.02 -3.37
C VAL A 8 -3.73 36.14 -2.48
N THR A 9 -3.19 35.06 -3.04
CA THR A 9 -2.03 34.37 -2.47
C THR A 9 -0.85 34.49 -3.43
N ALA A 10 0.02 35.44 -3.14
CA ALA A 10 1.36 35.48 -3.66
C ALA A 10 2.25 34.57 -2.80
N VAL A 11 2.93 33.60 -3.43
CA VAL A 11 4.15 33.02 -2.86
C VAL A 11 5.28 33.26 -3.85
N LEU A 12 6.26 34.00 -3.35
CA LEU A 12 7.50 34.43 -3.99
C LEU A 12 8.62 33.43 -3.66
N LEU A 13 9.46 33.15 -4.67
CA LEU A 13 10.88 32.74 -4.60
C LEU A 13 11.15 31.31 -4.07
N THR A 14 12.11 30.52 -4.58
CA THR A 14 13.49 30.91 -4.92
C THR A 14 14.14 29.81 -5.78
N ALA A 15 15.02 30.22 -6.69
CA ALA A 15 15.82 29.36 -7.54
C ALA A 15 16.79 28.44 -6.75
N CYS A 16 16.99 27.23 -7.26
CA CYS A 16 18.29 26.55 -7.26
C CYS A 16 18.45 25.86 -8.62
N ALA A 17 18.99 26.61 -9.57
CA ALA A 17 19.66 26.05 -10.73
C ALA A 17 21.08 25.65 -10.31
N GLY A 18 21.49 24.43 -10.65
CA GLY A 18 22.89 24.05 -10.48
C GLY A 18 23.13 22.55 -10.54
N ALA A 19 23.28 22.02 -11.75
CA ALA A 19 24.20 20.92 -12.03
C ALA A 19 24.42 20.79 -13.54
N GLU A 20 25.25 21.67 -14.08
CA GLU A 20 25.98 21.40 -15.31
C GLU A 20 27.25 20.61 -14.93
N SER A 21 27.45 19.43 -15.50
CA SER A 21 28.76 18.84 -15.79
C SER A 21 28.57 17.53 -16.54
N GLY A 22 28.80 17.56 -17.86
CA GLY A 22 29.25 16.37 -18.60
C GLY A 22 30.66 15.94 -18.15
N PRO A 23 31.16 14.78 -18.62
CA PRO A 23 31.64 14.73 -19.99
C PRO A 23 31.32 13.43 -20.75
N ALA A 24 31.50 13.53 -22.07
CA ALA A 24 31.32 12.51 -23.08
C ALA A 24 32.38 11.39 -23.06
N SER A 25 31.95 10.20 -23.48
CA SER A 25 32.70 9.21 -24.29
C SER A 25 31.69 8.08 -24.58
N GLY A 26 31.23 7.82 -25.80
CA GLY A 26 31.99 7.60 -27.02
C GLY A 26 32.05 6.08 -27.27
N GLY A 27 31.39 5.60 -28.33
CA GLY A 27 31.63 4.25 -28.86
C GLY A 27 30.39 3.42 -29.16
N ALA A 28 29.93 3.49 -30.41
CA ALA A 28 29.09 2.49 -31.03
C ALA A 28 29.81 1.12 -31.08
N THR A 29 29.06 0.01 -31.00
CA THR A 29 29.12 -1.20 -31.87
C THR A 29 28.38 -2.36 -31.18
N ALA A 30 27.28 -2.84 -31.77
CA ALA A 30 26.80 -4.21 -31.60
C ALA A 30 27.61 -5.11 -32.56
N PRO A 31 27.95 -6.37 -32.21
CA PRO A 31 26.97 -7.45 -32.37
C PRO A 31 27.17 -8.69 -31.46
N ALA A 32 26.27 -9.65 -31.68
CA ALA A 32 26.41 -11.10 -31.50
C ALA A 32 26.07 -11.74 -30.13
N ARG A 33 24.91 -12.40 -30.16
CA ARG A 33 24.44 -13.50 -29.33
C ARG A 33 25.36 -14.72 -29.42
N PRO A 34 25.58 -15.43 -28.30
CA PRO A 34 25.68 -16.89 -28.36
C PRO A 34 24.72 -17.59 -27.38
N THR A 35 24.17 -18.69 -27.88
CA THR A 35 23.34 -19.70 -27.22
C THR A 35 24.12 -20.44 -26.13
N PRO A 36 23.55 -20.78 -24.96
CA PRO A 36 24.11 -21.81 -24.10
C PRO A 36 23.48 -23.18 -24.42
N THR A 37 24.29 -24.08 -24.97
CA THR A 37 24.04 -25.53 -25.00
C THR A 37 24.55 -26.13 -23.69
N ALA A 38 23.77 -27.06 -23.12
CA ALA A 38 24.01 -27.76 -21.87
C ALA A 38 25.30 -28.60 -21.84
N THR A 39 25.83 -28.89 -20.64
CA THR A 39 26.18 -30.25 -20.14
C THR A 39 26.94 -30.18 -18.81
N SER A 40 26.63 -31.15 -17.95
CA SER A 40 26.96 -31.37 -16.53
C SER A 40 28.45 -31.47 -16.13
N SER A 41 28.70 -31.18 -14.83
CA SER A 41 29.64 -31.74 -13.79
C SER A 41 30.88 -32.58 -14.21
N PRO A 42 32.01 -32.61 -13.44
CA PRO A 42 32.08 -32.62 -11.96
C PRO A 42 33.24 -31.84 -11.27
N THR A 43 33.16 -31.75 -9.93
CA THR A 43 34.14 -31.26 -8.94
C THR A 43 35.48 -32.02 -8.95
N PRO A 44 36.62 -31.46 -8.46
CA PRO A 44 36.93 -31.60 -7.02
C PRO A 44 37.69 -30.42 -6.36
N SER A 45 37.44 -30.31 -5.05
CA SER A 45 38.29 -29.80 -3.94
C SER A 45 39.29 -28.65 -4.18
N SER A 46 39.01 -27.51 -3.55
CA SER A 46 40.05 -26.72 -2.89
C SER A 46 39.54 -26.14 -1.58
N THR A 47 40.20 -26.56 -0.51
CA THR A 47 40.25 -26.00 0.84
C THR A 47 40.52 -24.50 0.81
N HIS A 48 39.62 -23.70 1.37
CA HIS A 48 39.98 -22.40 1.93
C HIS A 48 39.09 -22.11 3.17
N PRO A 49 39.68 -21.60 4.27
CA PRO A 49 39.07 -21.60 5.59
C PRO A 49 37.94 -20.59 5.77
N SER A 50 37.03 -20.97 6.66
CA SER A 50 35.96 -20.24 7.31
C SER A 50 36.09 -18.72 7.30
N SER A 51 35.28 -18.07 6.47
CA SER A 51 34.80 -16.73 6.77
C SER A 51 33.54 -16.88 7.63
N PRO A 52 33.41 -16.25 8.81
CA PRO A 52 32.16 -16.25 9.54
C PRO A 52 31.21 -15.34 8.77
N GLY A 53 30.55 -15.89 7.77
CA GLY A 53 29.36 -15.29 7.21
C GLY A 53 28.39 -15.17 8.37
N ALA A 54 28.10 -13.93 8.77
CA ALA A 54 27.03 -13.65 9.69
C ALA A 54 25.77 -14.31 9.13
N SER A 55 25.42 -15.49 9.64
CA SER A 55 24.09 -16.02 9.49
C SER A 55 23.20 -14.93 10.05
N SER A 56 22.45 -14.26 9.18
CA SER A 56 21.22 -13.61 9.61
C SER A 56 20.40 -14.77 10.16
N THR A 57 20.51 -15.02 11.46
CA THR A 57 19.65 -15.96 12.16
C THR A 57 18.26 -15.38 11.98
N ALA A 58 17.56 -15.87 10.96
CA ALA A 58 16.14 -15.58 10.80
C ALA A 58 15.52 -15.95 12.14
N SER A 59 14.93 -14.96 12.81
CA SER A 59 14.23 -15.19 14.07
C SER A 59 13.30 -16.39 13.85
N PRO A 60 13.32 -17.40 14.74
CA PRO A 60 12.49 -18.58 14.54
C PRO A 60 11.04 -18.14 14.37
N THR A 61 10.37 -18.68 13.36
CA THR A 61 8.93 -18.49 13.19
C THR A 61 8.24 -19.00 14.46
N PRO A 62 7.44 -18.17 15.14
CA PRO A 62 6.75 -18.59 16.35
C PRO A 62 5.85 -19.79 16.04
N SER A 63 5.96 -20.85 16.83
CA SER A 63 5.27 -22.12 16.57
C SER A 63 4.29 -22.49 17.67
N THR A 64 4.41 -21.91 18.86
CA THR A 64 3.44 -22.11 19.94
C THR A 64 2.42 -20.97 20.00
N ALA A 65 1.25 -21.22 20.60
CA ALA A 65 0.24 -20.17 20.77
C ALA A 65 0.73 -18.99 21.62
N ALA A 66 1.58 -19.25 22.62
CA ALA A 66 2.19 -18.22 23.45
C ALA A 66 3.20 -17.38 22.66
N GLU A 67 4.08 -18.01 21.90
CA GLU A 67 5.04 -17.31 21.03
C GLU A 67 4.32 -16.49 19.95
N ILE A 68 3.25 -17.00 19.34
CA ILE A 68 2.44 -16.26 18.37
C ILE A 68 1.80 -15.05 19.04
N THR A 69 1.26 -15.21 20.24
CA THR A 69 0.64 -14.11 21.00
C THR A 69 1.65 -13.01 21.32
N GLU A 70 2.83 -13.38 21.80
CA GLU A 70 3.92 -12.45 22.09
C GLU A 70 4.38 -11.74 20.81
N ALA A 71 4.62 -12.48 19.73
CA ALA A 71 5.07 -11.91 18.47
C ALA A 71 4.03 -10.98 17.83
N VAL A 72 2.74 -11.32 17.90
CA VAL A 72 1.64 -10.44 17.44
C VAL A 72 1.55 -9.18 18.30
N THR A 73 1.72 -9.30 19.62
CA THR A 73 1.72 -8.15 20.54
C THR A 73 2.88 -7.21 20.23
N GLN A 74 4.09 -7.75 20.08
CA GLN A 74 5.27 -6.99 19.71
C GLN A 74 5.11 -6.30 18.35
N TRP A 75 4.58 -7.02 17.35
CA TRP A 75 4.29 -6.43 16.04
C TRP A 75 3.32 -5.24 16.16
N TYR A 76 2.26 -5.40 16.96
CA TYR A 76 1.24 -4.39 17.15
C TYR A 76 1.80 -3.13 17.83
N GLU A 77 2.54 -3.32 18.93
CA GLU A 77 3.15 -2.24 19.71
C GLU A 77 4.30 -1.54 19.00
N TYR A 78 5.08 -2.26 18.18
CA TYR A 78 6.19 -1.70 17.39
C TYR A 78 5.71 -0.79 16.25
N GLY A 79 4.41 -0.72 16.00
CA GLY A 79 3.79 0.23 15.08
C GLY A 79 2.77 -0.40 14.13
N GLY A 80 2.61 -1.73 14.13
CA GLY A 80 1.57 -2.41 13.34
C GLY A 80 0.16 -1.91 13.68
N GLY A 81 -0.12 -1.61 14.96
CA GLY A 81 -1.37 -1.00 15.39
C GLY A 81 -1.59 0.39 14.78
N THR A 82 -0.53 1.21 14.71
CA THR A 82 -0.59 2.56 14.10
C THR A 82 -0.80 2.46 12.59
N ALA A 83 -0.07 1.57 11.91
CA ALA A 83 -0.25 1.33 10.48
C ALA A 83 -1.66 0.86 10.14
N MET A 84 -2.25 0.01 10.97
CA MET A 84 -3.64 -0.43 10.81
C MET A 84 -4.64 0.72 10.99
N VAL A 85 -4.49 1.53 12.05
CA VAL A 85 -5.39 2.68 12.28
C VAL A 85 -5.29 3.69 11.13
N SER A 86 -4.07 4.05 10.72
CA SER A 86 -3.87 4.96 9.58
C SER A 86 -4.48 4.42 8.29
N LEU A 87 -4.36 3.12 8.02
CA LEU A 87 -4.99 2.51 6.85
C LEU A 87 -6.52 2.54 6.93
N ILE A 88 -7.12 2.36 8.10
CA ILE A 88 -8.56 2.47 8.29
C ILE A 88 -9.03 3.90 8.04
N GLU A 89 -8.39 4.89 8.68
CA GLU A 89 -8.77 6.30 8.56
C GLU A 89 -8.69 6.79 7.10
N GLU A 90 -7.62 6.44 6.38
CA GLU A 90 -7.49 6.85 4.97
C GLU A 90 -8.45 6.09 4.04
N ALA A 91 -8.78 4.83 4.36
CA ALA A 91 -9.80 4.10 3.61
C ALA A 91 -11.21 4.70 3.81
N GLU A 92 -11.55 5.14 5.02
CA GLU A 92 -12.83 5.81 5.30
C GLU A 92 -12.91 7.20 4.64
N LYS A 93 -11.82 7.97 4.65
CA LYS A 93 -11.76 9.25 3.92
C LYS A 93 -11.98 9.06 2.43
N ALA A 94 -11.31 8.07 1.83
CA ALA A 94 -11.50 7.74 0.42
C ALA A 94 -12.93 7.26 0.12
N GLN A 95 -13.53 6.45 1.02
CA GLN A 95 -14.90 5.96 0.86
C GLN A 95 -15.94 7.08 1.00
N SER A 96 -15.80 7.96 1.98
CA SER A 96 -16.70 9.11 2.20
C SER A 96 -16.60 10.17 1.10
N GLY A 97 -15.47 10.21 0.38
CA GLY A 97 -15.33 11.01 -0.83
C GLY A 97 -16.16 10.50 -2.01
N ARG A 98 -16.79 9.32 -1.95
CA ARG A 98 -17.68 8.82 -3.01
C ARG A 98 -18.99 9.61 -3.03
N ALA A 99 -19.43 10.07 -4.22
CA ALA A 99 -20.77 10.65 -4.37
C ALA A 99 -21.84 9.70 -3.84
N GLY A 100 -22.72 10.21 -2.97
CA GLY A 100 -23.93 9.51 -2.56
C GLY A 100 -24.91 9.36 -3.72
N GLU A 101 -25.88 8.46 -3.58
CA GLU A 101 -26.93 8.22 -4.60
C GLU A 101 -27.74 9.50 -4.91
N GLU A 102 -27.79 10.47 -3.98
CA GLU A 102 -28.48 11.75 -4.16
C GLU A 102 -27.64 12.83 -4.87
N GLU A 103 -26.33 12.61 -5.00
CA GLU A 103 -25.35 13.55 -5.57
C GLU A 103 -24.84 13.10 -6.94
N GLU A 104 -25.64 12.31 -7.68
CA GLU A 104 -25.30 11.62 -8.93
C GLU A 104 -24.78 12.54 -10.06
N PHE A 105 -24.87 13.87 -9.88
CA PHE A 105 -24.38 14.90 -10.80
C PHE A 105 -23.31 15.84 -10.21
N ALA A 106 -22.84 15.59 -8.99
CA ALA A 106 -21.76 16.37 -8.40
C ALA A 106 -20.41 15.96 -9.00
N LEU A 107 -19.59 16.95 -9.35
CA LEU A 107 -18.17 16.71 -9.61
C LEU A 107 -17.51 16.31 -8.30
N VAL A 108 -17.12 15.04 -8.21
CA VAL A 108 -16.42 14.49 -7.06
C VAL A 108 -14.92 14.45 -7.34
N ILE A 109 -14.13 14.91 -6.38
CA ILE A 109 -12.69 14.76 -6.41
C ILE A 109 -12.36 13.41 -5.77
N LEU A 110 -11.85 12.48 -6.57
CA LEU A 110 -11.33 11.20 -6.10
C LEU A 110 -9.88 11.40 -5.65
N ASP A 111 -9.68 11.48 -4.35
CA ASP A 111 -8.34 11.56 -3.74
C ASP A 111 -8.02 10.25 -3.01
N PHE A 112 -7.06 9.49 -3.55
CA PHE A 112 -6.53 8.27 -2.94
C PHE A 112 -5.08 8.45 -2.45
N SER A 113 -4.51 9.66 -2.49
CA SER A 113 -3.10 9.88 -2.17
C SER A 113 -2.75 9.49 -0.72
N GLY A 114 -3.61 9.84 0.23
CA GLY A 114 -3.49 9.42 1.63
C GLY A 114 -3.58 7.91 1.80
N LEU A 115 -4.51 7.27 1.09
CA LEU A 115 -4.67 5.82 1.10
C LEU A 115 -3.44 5.10 0.54
N GLU A 116 -2.90 5.55 -0.59
CA GLU A 116 -1.70 4.96 -1.20
C GLU A 116 -0.51 4.99 -0.24
N ALA A 117 -0.31 6.11 0.47
CA ALA A 117 0.72 6.25 1.50
C ALA A 117 0.48 5.30 2.68
N ALA A 118 -0.77 5.15 3.13
CA ALA A 118 -1.12 4.24 4.22
C ALA A 118 -0.95 2.76 3.82
N ILE A 119 -1.33 2.39 2.59
CA ILE A 119 -1.10 1.05 2.00
C ILE A 119 0.40 0.75 1.93
N SER A 120 1.22 1.70 1.47
CA SER A 120 2.67 1.55 1.41
C SER A 120 3.25 1.30 2.81
N THR A 121 2.82 2.09 3.80
CA THR A 121 3.23 1.94 5.20
C THR A 121 2.80 0.58 5.76
N ALA A 122 1.56 0.17 5.52
CA ALA A 122 1.01 -1.12 5.95
C ALA A 122 1.81 -2.31 5.40
N ARG A 123 2.31 -2.22 4.16
CA ARG A 123 3.18 -3.22 3.54
C ARG A 123 4.56 -3.29 4.19
N LEU A 124 5.11 -2.15 4.64
CA LEU A 124 6.44 -2.08 5.28
C LEU A 124 6.48 -2.72 6.67
N PHE A 125 5.36 -2.73 7.41
CA PHE A 125 5.28 -3.38 8.73
C PHE A 125 5.31 -4.91 8.66
N GLY A 126 5.36 -5.48 7.45
CA GLY A 126 5.57 -6.90 7.24
C GLY A 126 4.39 -7.75 7.68
N SER A 127 4.68 -9.03 7.92
CA SER A 127 3.66 -10.03 8.21
C SER A 127 3.28 -10.03 9.69
N ILE A 128 1.98 -10.06 9.96
CA ILE A 128 1.41 -10.37 11.27
C ILE A 128 1.75 -11.83 11.62
N PRO A 129 2.39 -12.11 12.76
CA PRO A 129 2.83 -13.46 13.13
C PRO A 129 1.72 -14.50 13.39
N ASP A 130 0.43 -14.14 13.27
CA ASP A 130 -0.72 -15.06 13.22
C ASP A 130 -1.19 -15.26 11.77
N PRO A 131 -1.08 -16.48 11.18
CA PRO A 131 -1.40 -16.72 9.77
C PRO A 131 -2.83 -16.33 9.36
N LYS A 132 -3.80 -16.50 10.27
CA LYS A 132 -5.21 -16.17 9.99
C LYS A 132 -5.42 -14.65 9.96
N THR A 133 -4.81 -13.92 10.90
CA THR A 133 -4.83 -12.45 10.90
C THR A 133 -4.06 -11.89 9.71
N GLN A 134 -2.90 -12.47 9.38
CA GLN A 134 -2.15 -12.08 8.20
C GLN A 134 -2.96 -12.23 6.91
N LYS A 135 -3.70 -13.34 6.76
CA LYS A 135 -4.54 -13.55 5.58
C LYS A 135 -5.59 -12.46 5.41
N THR A 136 -6.25 -12.01 6.48
CA THR A 136 -7.24 -10.95 6.38
C THR A 136 -6.59 -9.59 6.17
N TRP A 137 -5.42 -9.35 6.77
CA TRP A 137 -4.63 -8.13 6.60
C TRP A 137 -4.13 -7.94 5.17
N SER A 138 -3.43 -8.93 4.59
CA SER A 138 -2.96 -8.87 3.20
C SER A 138 -4.12 -8.69 2.23
N ALA A 139 -5.21 -9.44 2.43
CA ALA A 139 -6.38 -9.34 1.58
C ALA A 139 -7.16 -8.03 1.76
N ALA A 140 -6.91 -7.26 2.83
CA ALA A 140 -7.41 -5.91 2.98
C ALA A 140 -6.62 -4.96 2.09
N ILE A 141 -5.29 -4.97 2.25
CA ILE A 141 -4.36 -4.14 1.51
C ILE A 141 -4.52 -4.34 -0.01
N GLU A 142 -4.53 -5.59 -0.47
CA GLU A 142 -4.68 -5.92 -1.89
C GLU A 142 -5.98 -5.39 -2.49
N ARG A 143 -7.09 -5.51 -1.77
CA ARG A 143 -8.40 -5.09 -2.26
C ARG A 143 -8.59 -3.58 -2.23
N LEU A 144 -8.03 -2.90 -1.23
CA LEU A 144 -8.04 -1.44 -1.19
C LEU A 144 -7.23 -0.86 -2.35
N ASP A 145 -6.03 -1.40 -2.58
CA ASP A 145 -5.15 -0.99 -3.68
C ASP A 145 -5.81 -1.25 -5.05
N GLU A 146 -6.30 -2.48 -5.28
CA GLU A 146 -6.94 -2.84 -6.54
C GLU A 146 -8.24 -2.05 -6.78
N GLY A 147 -9.06 -1.89 -5.74
CA GLY A 147 -10.30 -1.12 -5.82
C GLY A 147 -10.04 0.35 -6.17
N ALA A 148 -9.09 0.99 -5.49
CA ALA A 148 -8.69 2.37 -5.77
C ALA A 148 -8.17 2.53 -7.20
N ARG A 149 -7.32 1.60 -7.64
CA ARG A 149 -6.77 1.59 -9.01
C ARG A 149 -7.85 1.41 -10.06
N GLU A 150 -8.81 0.52 -9.85
CA GLU A 150 -9.95 0.32 -10.77
C GLU A 150 -10.84 1.56 -10.86
N VAL A 151 -11.12 2.21 -9.72
CA VAL A 151 -11.88 3.46 -9.65
C VAL A 151 -11.14 4.57 -10.41
N LEU A 152 -9.87 4.81 -10.11
CA LEU A 152 -9.06 5.82 -10.80
C LEU A 152 -8.98 5.58 -12.30
N ALA A 153 -8.77 4.32 -12.72
CA ALA A 153 -8.69 3.97 -14.13
C ALA A 153 -10.03 4.12 -14.87
N SER A 154 -11.15 4.19 -14.15
CA SER A 154 -12.47 4.45 -14.72
C SER A 154 -12.81 5.95 -14.77
N ALA A 155 -12.22 6.73 -13.86
CA ALA A 155 -12.59 8.12 -13.61
C ALA A 155 -12.10 9.02 -14.76
N PRO A 156 -13.02 9.65 -15.50
CA PRO A 156 -12.60 10.55 -16.56
C PRO A 156 -12.20 11.92 -15.98
N GLU A 157 -11.06 12.46 -16.41
CA GLU A 157 -10.55 13.74 -15.92
C GLU A 157 -11.52 14.89 -16.24
N GLY A 158 -12.00 15.58 -15.20
CA GLY A 158 -12.78 16.82 -15.32
C GLY A 158 -14.16 16.68 -15.99
N ARG A 159 -14.69 15.46 -16.15
CA ARG A 159 -16.02 15.21 -16.72
C ARG A 159 -16.76 14.10 -15.98
N THR A 160 -18.06 13.97 -16.24
CA THR A 160 -18.86 12.83 -15.79
C THR A 160 -18.63 11.61 -16.68
N PHE A 161 -18.98 10.41 -16.16
CA PHE A 161 -19.01 9.18 -16.94
C PHE A 161 -19.90 9.33 -18.18
N GLN A 162 -19.42 8.87 -19.33
CA GLN A 162 -20.09 9.00 -20.63
C GLN A 162 -20.52 7.65 -21.20
N SER A 163 -20.16 6.52 -20.56
CA SER A 163 -20.58 5.20 -21.01
C SER A 163 -20.91 4.23 -19.86
N PRO A 164 -21.78 3.23 -20.10
CA PRO A 164 -22.03 2.15 -19.14
C PRO A 164 -20.77 1.35 -18.77
N ALA A 165 -19.79 1.28 -19.68
CA ALA A 165 -18.53 0.59 -19.44
C ALA A 165 -17.67 1.32 -18.39
N GLU A 166 -17.55 2.64 -18.51
CA GLU A 166 -16.83 3.48 -17.53
C GLU A 166 -17.50 3.38 -16.15
N ALA A 167 -18.83 3.57 -16.09
CA ALA A 167 -19.59 3.48 -14.83
C ALA A 167 -19.54 2.06 -14.23
N GLY A 168 -19.63 1.02 -15.06
CA GLY A 168 -19.53 -0.37 -14.62
C GLY A 168 -18.15 -0.73 -14.07
N GLN A 169 -17.07 -0.11 -14.57
CA GLN A 169 -15.73 -0.29 -14.02
C GLN A 169 -15.59 0.42 -12.67
N ALA A 170 -16.07 1.67 -12.55
CA ALA A 170 -16.07 2.40 -11.28
C ALA A 170 -16.79 1.60 -10.18
N LEU A 171 -17.96 1.04 -10.51
CA LEU A 171 -18.74 0.21 -9.58
C LEU A 171 -17.98 -1.05 -9.14
N ARG A 172 -17.27 -1.72 -10.05
CA ARG A 172 -16.43 -2.88 -9.68
C ARG A 172 -15.29 -2.47 -8.76
N GLY A 173 -14.61 -1.36 -9.05
CA GLY A 173 -13.54 -0.85 -8.20
C GLY A 173 -14.03 -0.53 -6.80
N TRP A 174 -15.16 0.16 -6.67
CA TRP A 174 -15.77 0.44 -5.36
C TRP A 174 -16.21 -0.83 -4.62
N ASN A 175 -16.79 -1.82 -5.31
CA ASN A 175 -17.13 -3.09 -4.67
C ASN A 175 -15.88 -3.82 -4.14
N THR A 176 -14.80 -3.83 -4.91
CA THR A 176 -13.51 -4.40 -4.49
C THR A 176 -12.97 -3.65 -3.27
N PHE A 177 -13.04 -2.32 -3.30
CA PHE A 177 -12.64 -1.45 -2.20
C PHE A 177 -13.40 -1.75 -0.91
N ASP A 178 -14.73 -1.87 -0.99
CA ASP A 178 -15.61 -2.19 0.14
C ASP A 178 -15.28 -3.57 0.75
N GLU A 179 -14.91 -4.56 -0.08
CA GLU A 179 -14.41 -5.84 0.41
C GLU A 179 -13.06 -5.71 1.13
N GLY A 180 -12.22 -4.74 0.75
CA GLY A 180 -11.01 -4.34 1.46
C GLY A 180 -11.32 -3.82 2.87
N ILE A 181 -12.28 -2.91 3.00
CA ILE A 181 -12.76 -2.40 4.29
C ILE A 181 -13.32 -3.53 5.17
N LYS A 182 -14.13 -4.44 4.61
CA LYS A 182 -14.63 -5.62 5.36
C LYS A 182 -13.49 -6.53 5.83
N SER A 183 -12.41 -6.63 5.06
CA SER A 183 -11.20 -7.34 5.46
C SER A 183 -10.47 -6.62 6.61
N LEU A 184 -10.36 -5.29 6.60
CA LEU A 184 -9.80 -4.51 7.72
C LEU A 184 -10.59 -4.72 9.00
N LYS A 185 -11.92 -4.61 8.95
CA LYS A 185 -12.81 -4.86 10.11
C LYS A 185 -12.58 -6.25 10.70
N ARG A 186 -12.44 -7.28 9.86
CA ARG A 186 -12.13 -8.66 10.30
C ARG A 186 -10.75 -8.78 10.94
N THR A 187 -9.74 -8.09 10.40
CA THR A 187 -8.39 -8.05 10.99
C THR A 187 -8.43 -7.42 12.38
N GLY A 188 -9.02 -6.23 12.52
CA GLY A 188 -9.17 -5.55 13.82
C GLY A 188 -9.94 -6.39 14.84
N ALA A 189 -11.09 -6.96 14.44
CA ALA A 189 -11.89 -7.82 15.31
C ALA A 189 -11.14 -9.09 15.76
N ARG A 190 -10.25 -9.63 14.92
CA ARG A 190 -9.41 -10.78 15.28
C ARG A 190 -8.30 -10.39 16.23
N LEU A 191 -7.67 -9.24 16.02
CA LEU A 191 -6.65 -8.69 16.93
C LEU A 191 -7.21 -8.50 18.34
N ASP A 192 -8.41 -7.92 18.45
CA ASP A 192 -9.11 -7.78 19.73
C ASP A 192 -9.48 -9.14 20.33
N ARG A 193 -10.23 -9.98 19.60
CA ARG A 193 -10.76 -11.23 20.15
C ARG A 193 -9.68 -12.25 20.53
N ALA A 194 -8.62 -12.38 19.73
CA ALA A 194 -7.62 -13.43 19.92
C ALA A 194 -6.43 -12.98 20.78
N PHE A 195 -6.13 -11.68 20.82
CA PHE A 195 -4.92 -11.15 21.46
C PHE A 195 -5.21 -10.01 22.46
N GLY A 196 -6.46 -9.54 22.57
CA GLY A 196 -6.83 -8.42 23.44
C GLY A 196 -6.30 -7.06 22.95
N LEU A 197 -5.88 -6.97 21.69
CA LEU A 197 -5.24 -5.80 21.12
C LEU A 197 -6.29 -4.86 20.53
N LYS A 198 -6.49 -3.72 21.21
CA LYS A 198 -7.43 -2.69 20.78
C LYS A 198 -6.68 -1.42 20.33
N PRO A 199 -7.16 -0.76 19.27
CA PRO A 199 -6.64 0.54 18.92
C PRO A 199 -6.92 1.55 20.04
N PRO A 200 -6.04 2.55 20.27
CA PRO A 200 -6.22 3.56 21.33
C PRO A 200 -7.52 4.36 21.21
N SER A 201 -8.05 4.49 20.00
CA SER A 201 -9.36 5.05 19.67
C SER A 201 -10.04 4.11 18.69
N ASP A 202 -11.38 3.99 18.73
CA ASP A 202 -12.11 3.23 17.73
C ASP A 202 -11.98 3.95 16.36
N PRO A 203 -11.27 3.35 15.38
CA PRO A 203 -11.07 3.98 14.10
C PRO A 203 -12.34 3.97 13.23
N TRP A 204 -13.43 3.32 13.68
CA TRP A 204 -14.71 3.26 12.98
C TRP A 204 -15.78 4.19 13.56
N GLU A 205 -15.54 4.85 14.71
CA GLU A 205 -16.54 5.71 15.37
C GLU A 205 -16.70 7.10 14.73
N LYS A 206 -15.84 7.46 13.77
CA LYS A 206 -15.83 8.80 13.14
C LYS A 206 -16.38 8.83 11.71
N GLY A 207 -16.92 7.71 11.21
CA GLY A 207 -17.52 7.58 9.88
C GLY A 207 -19.00 7.95 9.85
#